data_AF-A0A9W9YC96-F1
#
_entry.id   AF-A0A9W9YC96-F1
#
_cell.length_a   1.000
_cell.length_b   1.000
_cell.length_c   1.000
_cell.angle_alpha   90.00
_cell.angle_beta   90.00
_cell.angle_gamma   90.00
#
_symmetry.space_group_name_H-M   'P 1'
#
loop_
_entity.id
_entity.type
_entity.pdbx_description
1 polymer ?
#
loop_
_entity_poly.entity_id
_entity_poly.type
_entity_poly.pdbx_seq_one_letter_code
_entity_poly.pdbx_strand_id
1 'polypeptide(L)'
;MVKVKSLFAMTCPYFLFALLPLLGFLSVVKSTNFKGSFDTTGGTFMFANPVPFHRHQLNSAPIESQEVEDEEGCVFACAKVTQCQSVNFKTVAEANGKFLCHLLDADKFIFPELLNKSVEFHHYSFTAPCEHNPCLNGGTCYPVNGQYDFKCACPPGLQGKRCNVSLQSCAELLDAGFNKSGVYTIKPNQSDILVYTVIRLGEEEDG
;
A
#
# COMPACT_ATOMS: atom_id res chain seq x y z
N MET A 1 21.21 13.21 0.52
CA MET A 1 21.92 13.33 -0.80
C MET A 1 21.63 12.11 -1.67
N VAL A 2 20.79 12.21 -2.72
CA VAL A 2 20.55 11.09 -3.63
C VAL A 2 21.69 10.97 -4.64
N LYS A 3 22.58 10.00 -4.44
CA LYS A 3 23.55 9.55 -5.46
C LYS A 3 23.18 8.14 -5.89
N VAL A 4 22.24 8.04 -6.82
CA VAL A 4 22.07 6.83 -7.63
C VAL A 4 22.82 7.05 -8.93
N LYS A 5 24.11 6.72 -8.96
CA LYS A 5 24.81 6.43 -10.21
C LYS A 5 24.47 4.99 -10.58
N SER A 6 23.37 4.80 -11.30
CA SER A 6 23.19 3.57 -12.06
C SER A 6 24.05 3.69 -13.31
N LEU A 7 25.20 3.02 -13.30
CA LEU A 7 25.99 2.61 -14.46
C LEU A 7 27.22 1.89 -13.89
N PHE A 8 27.22 0.56 -13.93
CA PHE A 8 28.30 -0.19 -14.56
C PHE A 8 27.80 -1.61 -14.88
N ALA A 9 27.80 -1.90 -16.18
CA ALA A 9 27.68 -3.24 -16.71
C ALA A 9 28.85 -4.08 -16.19
N MET A 10 28.55 -5.21 -15.56
CA MET A 10 29.51 -6.31 -15.46
C MET A 10 29.36 -7.16 -16.72
N THR A 11 30.18 -6.87 -17.72
CA THR A 11 30.54 -7.85 -18.74
C THR A 11 31.31 -8.98 -18.04
N CYS A 12 30.67 -10.13 -17.84
CA CYS A 12 31.39 -11.38 -17.56
C CYS A 12 31.59 -12.09 -18.92
N PRO A 13 32.83 -12.22 -19.41
CA PRO A 13 33.08 -12.78 -20.73
C PRO A 13 33.21 -14.31 -20.63
N TYR A 14 32.45 -15.01 -21.47
CA TYR A 14 32.56 -16.42 -21.84
C TYR A 14 32.42 -17.47 -20.72
N PHE A 15 31.26 -18.13 -20.63
CA PHE A 15 31.20 -19.60 -20.66
C PHE A 15 29.76 -20.08 -20.94
N LEU A 16 29.60 -20.73 -22.10
CA LEU A 16 28.54 -21.69 -22.50
C LEU A 16 27.08 -21.22 -22.60
N PHE A 17 26.72 -20.80 -23.82
CA PHE A 17 25.38 -20.98 -24.38
C PHE A 17 25.07 -22.48 -24.52
N ALA A 18 24.07 -23.00 -23.80
CA ALA A 18 23.20 -24.08 -24.29
C ALA A 18 22.00 -24.31 -23.34
N LEU A 19 20.80 -24.07 -23.89
CA LEU A 19 19.53 -24.73 -23.56
C LEU A 19 18.88 -24.44 -22.19
N LEU A 20 17.98 -23.45 -22.18
CA LEU A 20 16.70 -23.54 -21.46
C LEU A 20 15.64 -22.70 -22.23
N PRO A 21 14.63 -23.33 -22.84
CA PRO A 21 13.54 -22.62 -23.52
C PRO A 21 12.48 -22.15 -22.51
N LEU A 22 11.85 -21.02 -22.82
CA LEU A 22 10.61 -20.50 -22.23
C LEU A 22 10.48 -20.56 -20.69
N LEU A 23 11.02 -19.55 -20.00
CA LEU A 23 10.30 -18.96 -18.87
C LEU A 23 10.10 -17.49 -19.21
N GLY A 24 8.81 -17.12 -19.27
CA GLY A 24 8.34 -15.86 -19.81
C GLY A 24 8.95 -14.65 -19.16
N PHE A 25 8.77 -13.51 -19.85
CA PHE A 25 8.98 -12.18 -19.32
C PHE A 25 8.45 -12.08 -17.90
N LEU A 26 9.33 -12.21 -16.90
CA LEU A 26 9.06 -11.72 -15.56
C LEU A 26 9.09 -10.21 -15.68
N SER A 27 7.95 -9.63 -16.07
CA SER A 27 7.63 -8.25 -15.76
C SER A 27 7.50 -8.15 -14.25
N VAL A 28 8.64 -8.05 -13.55
CA VAL A 28 8.67 -7.77 -12.12
C VAL A 28 9.55 -6.55 -11.92
N VAL A 29 9.02 -5.39 -12.28
CA VAL A 29 9.35 -4.19 -11.50
C VAL A 29 8.44 -4.26 -10.29
N LYS A 30 8.84 -5.03 -9.27
CA LYS A 30 8.18 -5.00 -7.96
C LYS A 30 8.37 -3.58 -7.41
N SER A 31 7.30 -2.97 -6.92
CA SER A 31 7.30 -1.63 -6.33
C SER A 31 8.49 -1.45 -5.38
N THR A 32 9.31 -0.42 -5.60
CA THR A 32 10.67 -0.28 -5.02
C THR A 32 10.69 0.29 -3.60
N ASN A 33 9.60 0.16 -2.83
CA ASN A 33 9.59 0.62 -1.45
C ASN A 33 10.34 -0.40 -0.61
N PHE A 34 11.55 -0.02 -0.20
CA PHE A 34 12.45 -0.88 0.55
C PHE A 34 13.16 -0.04 1.59
N LYS A 35 13.36 -0.62 2.77
CA LYS A 35 14.15 -0.05 3.84
C LYS A 35 15.03 -1.11 4.47
N GLY A 36 16.15 -0.71 5.03
CA GLY A 36 16.99 -1.62 5.79
C GLY A 36 18.28 -0.99 6.26
N SER A 37 18.97 -1.74 7.09
CA SER A 37 20.20 -1.36 7.74
C SER A 37 21.10 -2.58 7.84
N PHE A 38 22.40 -2.42 7.63
CA PHE A 38 23.39 -3.46 7.84
C PHE A 38 24.65 -2.87 8.48
N ASP A 39 25.12 -3.52 9.54
CA ASP A 39 26.33 -3.11 10.26
C ASP A 39 27.57 -3.65 9.57
N THR A 40 28.52 -2.76 9.31
CA THR A 40 29.83 -3.08 8.74
C THR A 40 30.93 -2.73 9.73
N THR A 41 32.14 -3.25 9.53
CA THR A 41 33.31 -2.93 10.37
C THR A 41 33.67 -1.44 10.39
N GLY A 42 33.16 -0.62 9.44
CA GLY A 42 33.37 0.82 9.35
C GLY A 42 32.14 1.68 9.69
N GLY A 43 31.05 1.08 10.21
CA GLY A 43 29.81 1.78 10.55
C GLY A 43 28.56 1.12 9.98
N THR A 44 27.41 1.76 10.15
CA THR A 44 26.11 1.23 9.71
C THR A 44 25.73 1.81 8.34
N PHE A 45 25.45 0.94 7.38
CA PHE A 45 24.89 1.33 6.09
C PHE A 45 23.37 1.26 6.15
N MET A 46 22.69 2.35 5.75
CA MET A 46 21.23 2.44 5.74
C MET A 46 20.73 2.79 4.35
N PHE A 47 19.61 2.21 3.97
CA PHE A 47 18.92 2.53 2.72
C PHE A 47 17.42 2.57 2.95
N ALA A 48 16.75 3.44 2.21
CA ALA A 48 15.33 3.69 2.33
C ALA A 48 14.83 4.36 1.05
N ASN A 49 13.71 3.88 0.51
CA ASN A 49 13.00 4.54 -0.58
C ASN A 49 11.51 4.67 -0.21
N PRO A 50 11.16 5.63 0.67
CA PRO A 50 9.78 5.81 1.08
C PRO A 50 8.96 6.52 0.02
N VAL A 51 7.66 6.29 0.08
CA VAL A 51 6.67 7.11 -0.62
C VAL A 51 6.31 8.33 0.22
N PRO A 52 6.48 9.56 -0.29
CA PRO A 52 6.15 10.77 0.43
C PRO A 52 4.66 11.16 0.31
N PHE A 53 4.07 11.57 1.44
CA PHE A 53 2.75 12.20 1.56
C PHE A 53 2.91 13.52 2.31
N HIS A 54 3.32 14.55 1.59
CA HIS A 54 3.47 15.89 2.17
C HIS A 54 2.13 16.41 2.68
N ARG A 55 2.18 17.09 3.82
CA ARG A 55 1.01 17.64 4.53
C ARG A 55 -0.03 16.58 4.91
N HIS A 56 0.44 15.42 5.31
CA HIS A 56 -0.38 14.33 5.82
C HIS A 56 0.29 13.71 7.04
N GLN A 57 -0.53 13.08 7.86
CA GLN A 57 -0.09 12.22 8.97
C GLN A 57 -0.95 10.96 9.00
N LEU A 58 -0.35 9.87 9.42
CA LEU A 58 -1.11 8.67 9.77
C LEU A 58 -1.47 8.74 11.25
N ASN A 59 -2.77 8.76 11.56
CA ASN A 59 -3.29 8.81 12.92
C ASN A 59 -3.18 7.43 13.60
N SER A 60 -1.95 6.99 13.83
CA SER A 60 -1.62 5.78 14.60
C SER A 60 -0.72 6.16 15.77
N ALA A 61 -0.81 5.41 16.87
CA ALA A 61 0.09 5.58 17.99
C ALA A 61 1.54 5.26 17.55
N PRO A 62 2.52 6.10 17.89
CA PRO A 62 3.91 5.81 17.59
C PRO A 62 4.42 4.66 18.46
N ILE A 63 5.18 3.75 17.83
CA ILE A 63 5.98 2.77 18.55
C ILE A 63 7.04 3.50 19.39
N GLU A 64 7.65 4.50 18.76
CA GLU A 64 8.71 5.31 19.32
C GLU A 64 8.67 6.70 18.68
N SER A 65 9.09 7.70 19.44
CA SER A 65 9.28 9.06 18.93
C SER A 65 10.72 9.49 19.17
N GLN A 66 11.37 10.03 18.13
CA GLN A 66 12.78 10.42 18.17
C GLN A 66 12.94 11.87 17.71
N GLU A 67 13.90 12.58 18.30
CA GLU A 67 14.33 13.87 17.82
C GLU A 67 15.43 13.70 16.76
N VAL A 68 15.21 14.27 15.58
CA VAL A 68 16.10 14.14 14.42
C VAL A 68 16.48 15.51 13.87
N GLU A 69 17.61 15.57 13.14
CA GLU A 69 18.10 16.82 12.56
C GLU A 69 17.29 17.25 11.33
N ASP A 70 16.75 16.31 10.57
CA ASP A 70 16.00 16.56 9.34
C ASP A 70 15.09 15.38 8.95
N GLU A 71 14.41 15.53 7.83
CA GLU A 71 13.53 14.53 7.23
C GLU A 71 14.27 13.22 6.89
N GLU A 72 15.51 13.30 6.38
CA GLU A 72 16.33 12.14 6.01
C GLU A 72 16.71 11.33 7.27
N GLY A 73 16.99 12.01 8.38
CA GLY A 73 17.19 11.41 9.70
C GLY A 73 15.96 10.65 10.21
N CYS A 74 14.75 11.19 10.01
CA CYS A 74 13.50 10.50 10.38
C CYS A 74 13.30 9.20 9.59
N VAL A 75 13.54 9.28 8.27
CA VAL A 75 13.45 8.14 7.36
C VAL A 75 14.45 7.03 7.75
N PHE A 76 15.69 7.41 8.09
CA PHE A 76 16.72 6.45 8.50
C PHE A 76 16.52 5.90 9.91
N ALA A 77 15.92 6.65 10.83
CA ALA A 77 15.53 6.12 12.14
C ALA A 77 14.61 4.90 11.98
N CYS A 78 13.61 4.98 11.09
CA CYS A 78 12.74 3.86 10.79
C CYS A 78 13.48 2.68 10.13
N ALA A 79 14.49 2.91 9.30
CA ALA A 79 15.27 1.85 8.65
C ALA A 79 16.00 0.93 9.64
N LYS A 80 16.31 1.43 10.85
CA LYS A 80 16.92 0.65 11.93
C LYS A 80 15.92 -0.19 12.74
N VAL A 81 14.64 0.17 12.73
CA VAL A 81 13.59 -0.48 13.54
C VAL A 81 12.80 -1.44 12.67
N THR A 82 12.92 -2.75 12.91
CA THR A 82 12.32 -3.80 12.06
C THR A 82 10.80 -3.64 11.90
N GLN A 83 10.08 -3.35 12.98
CA GLN A 83 8.62 -3.19 13.01
C GLN A 83 8.11 -1.86 12.44
N CYS A 84 8.97 -0.89 12.16
CA CYS A 84 8.55 0.41 11.65
C CYS A 84 8.12 0.31 10.17
N GLN A 85 6.87 0.62 9.84
CA GLN A 85 6.34 0.54 8.48
C GLN A 85 6.21 1.91 7.81
N SER A 86 6.09 2.97 8.61
CA SER A 86 5.97 4.34 8.15
C SER A 86 6.43 5.33 9.23
N VAL A 87 6.57 6.60 8.85
CA VAL A 87 6.86 7.68 9.80
C VAL A 87 5.95 8.89 9.59
N ASN A 88 5.67 9.61 10.67
CA ASN A 88 5.22 11.00 10.59
C ASN A 88 6.37 11.92 11.03
N PHE A 89 6.84 12.78 10.14
CA PHE A 89 7.86 13.78 10.40
C PHE A 89 7.21 15.13 10.69
N LYS A 90 7.44 15.70 11.88
CA LYS A 90 6.93 17.03 12.24
C LYS A 90 7.72 18.09 11.50
N THR A 91 7.03 19.01 10.82
CA THR A 91 7.64 20.04 9.96
C THR A 91 8.08 21.28 10.72
N VAL A 92 7.68 21.39 12.00
CA VAL A 92 8.05 22.48 12.90
C VAL A 92 9.05 21.93 13.92
N ALA A 93 10.22 22.56 14.01
CA ALA A 93 11.24 22.20 14.98
C ALA A 93 10.78 22.49 16.42
N GLU A 94 11.23 21.63 17.34
CA GLU A 94 11.11 21.81 18.78
C GLU A 94 12.06 22.92 19.27
N ALA A 95 11.95 23.30 20.54
CA ALA A 95 12.72 24.40 21.13
C ALA A 95 14.26 24.20 21.07
N ASN A 96 14.72 22.96 20.94
CA ASN A 96 16.13 22.61 20.80
C ASN A 96 16.64 22.64 19.35
N GLY A 97 15.80 23.04 18.39
CA GLY A 97 16.13 23.10 16.96
C GLY A 97 16.04 21.77 16.21
N LYS A 98 15.65 20.68 16.88
CA LYS A 98 15.44 19.36 16.27
C LYS A 98 13.99 19.16 15.87
N PHE A 99 13.73 18.20 14.99
CA PHE A 99 12.40 17.85 14.54
C PHE A 99 11.93 16.56 15.21
N LEU A 100 10.64 16.49 15.55
CA LEU A 100 10.03 15.30 16.10
C LEU A 100 9.67 14.31 14.99
N CYS A 101 10.14 13.07 15.11
CA CYS A 101 9.85 11.97 14.21
C CYS A 101 9.08 10.87 14.96
N HIS A 102 7.89 10.53 14.48
CA HIS A 102 7.09 9.42 15.00
C HIS A 102 7.28 8.18 14.13
N LEU A 103 7.79 7.09 14.71
CA LEU A 103 7.96 5.79 14.05
C LEU A 103 6.70 4.96 14.27
N LEU A 104 6.07 4.47 13.19
CA LEU A 104 4.77 3.81 13.24
C LEU A 104 4.89 2.36 12.74
N ASP A 105 4.15 1.44 13.36
CA ASP A 105 3.99 0.04 12.92
C ASP A 105 2.80 -0.14 11.96
N ALA A 106 2.11 0.96 11.64
CA ALA A 106 1.03 1.01 10.67
C ALA A 106 1.49 1.74 9.41
N ASP A 107 0.78 1.54 8.30
CA ASP A 107 1.01 2.22 7.04
C ASP A 107 -0.32 2.55 6.35
N LYS A 108 -0.39 3.66 5.62
CA LYS A 108 -1.61 4.08 4.89
C LYS A 108 -2.05 3.09 3.80
N PHE A 109 -1.17 2.22 3.31
CA PHE A 109 -1.55 1.17 2.39
C PHE A 109 -2.33 0.06 3.09
N ILE A 110 -2.09 -0.18 4.37
CA ILE A 110 -2.83 -1.16 5.18
C ILE A 110 -4.05 -0.51 5.82
N PHE A 111 -3.91 0.70 6.37
CA PHE A 111 -4.97 1.46 7.06
C PHE A 111 -5.19 2.84 6.39
N PRO A 112 -5.72 2.88 5.16
CA PRO A 112 -5.90 4.13 4.40
C PRO A 112 -6.81 5.15 5.09
N GLU A 113 -7.74 4.68 5.91
CA GLU A 113 -8.67 5.51 6.69
C GLU A 113 -8.00 6.35 7.78
N LEU A 114 -6.78 5.98 8.21
CA LEU A 114 -6.04 6.71 9.24
C LEU A 114 -5.18 7.84 8.65
N LEU A 115 -5.02 7.92 7.34
CA LEU A 115 -4.23 8.97 6.71
C LEU A 115 -5.04 10.25 6.57
N ASN A 116 -4.66 11.28 7.30
CA ASN A 116 -5.36 12.56 7.34
C ASN A 116 -4.46 13.67 6.83
N LYS A 117 -5.08 14.72 6.26
CA LYS A 117 -4.37 15.97 6.00
C LYS A 117 -3.86 16.56 7.30
N SER A 118 -2.62 17.02 7.29
CA SER A 118 -1.97 17.64 8.45
C SER A 118 -1.08 18.78 7.97
N VAL A 119 -1.13 19.92 8.64
CA VAL A 119 -0.22 21.04 8.34
C VAL A 119 1.11 20.91 9.07
N GLU A 120 1.13 20.13 10.15
CA GLU A 120 2.27 19.97 11.05
C GLU A 120 3.16 18.79 10.67
N PHE A 121 2.69 17.87 9.83
CA PHE A 121 3.39 16.63 9.55
C PHE A 121 3.50 16.32 8.06
N HIS A 122 4.56 15.59 7.73
CA HIS A 122 4.73 14.86 6.48
C HIS A 122 4.76 13.37 6.79
N HIS A 123 4.05 12.56 6.00
CA HIS A 123 3.99 11.12 6.21
C HIS A 123 4.82 10.41 5.14
N TYR A 124 5.59 9.40 5.54
CA TYR A 124 6.45 8.62 4.64
C TYR A 124 6.18 7.14 4.85
N SER A 125 5.86 6.45 3.76
CA SER A 125 5.39 5.07 3.76
C SER A 125 6.45 4.17 3.13
N PHE A 126 6.88 3.12 3.85
CA PHE A 126 7.87 2.15 3.35
C PHE A 126 7.24 0.89 2.79
N THR A 127 5.93 0.72 2.98
CA THR A 127 5.16 -0.39 2.42
C THR A 127 4.80 -0.09 0.97
N ALA A 128 4.75 -1.09 0.10
CA ALA A 128 4.25 -0.92 -1.27
C ALA A 128 2.73 -1.12 -1.38
N PRO A 129 2.06 -0.47 -2.36
CA PRO A 129 0.68 -0.80 -2.67
C PRO A 129 0.56 -2.31 -2.94
N CYS A 130 -0.44 -2.95 -2.32
CA CYS A 130 -0.71 -4.39 -2.41
C CYS A 130 0.34 -5.34 -1.81
N GLU A 131 1.41 -4.86 -1.17
CA GLU A 131 2.44 -5.73 -0.57
C GLU A 131 1.84 -6.73 0.43
N HIS A 132 0.98 -6.22 1.33
CA HIS A 132 0.30 -7.00 2.35
C HIS A 132 -1.16 -7.33 2.00
N ASN A 133 -1.56 -7.12 0.74
CA ASN A 133 -2.96 -7.16 0.28
C ASN A 133 -3.96 -6.46 1.25
N PRO A 134 -4.18 -5.15 1.12
CA PRO A 134 -5.09 -4.41 1.99
C PRO A 134 -6.58 -4.67 1.76
N CYS A 135 -6.94 -5.44 0.74
CA CYS A 135 -8.33 -5.80 0.44
C CYS A 135 -8.83 -6.86 1.42
N LEU A 136 -10.02 -6.63 1.96
CA LEU A 136 -10.70 -7.54 2.89
C LEU A 136 -11.65 -8.48 2.14
N ASN A 137 -12.19 -9.47 2.86
CA ASN A 137 -13.24 -10.37 2.40
C ASN A 137 -12.93 -11.10 1.07
N GLY A 138 -11.65 -11.41 0.83
CA GLY A 138 -11.21 -12.09 -0.40
C GLY A 138 -11.09 -11.18 -1.63
N GLY A 139 -11.08 -9.86 -1.44
CA GLY A 139 -10.80 -8.92 -2.53
C GLY A 139 -9.39 -9.08 -3.11
N THR A 140 -9.26 -8.81 -4.40
CA THR A 140 -7.96 -8.83 -5.11
C THR A 140 -7.40 -7.42 -5.22
N CYS A 141 -6.15 -7.22 -4.81
CA CYS A 141 -5.50 -5.91 -4.85
C CYS A 141 -4.76 -5.68 -6.18
N TYR A 142 -4.92 -4.47 -6.71
CA TYR A 142 -4.18 -3.97 -7.86
C TYR A 142 -3.53 -2.62 -7.52
N PRO A 143 -2.20 -2.46 -7.73
CA PRO A 143 -1.57 -1.16 -7.62
C PRO A 143 -2.11 -0.22 -8.71
N VAL A 144 -2.31 1.06 -8.38
CA VAL A 144 -2.73 2.06 -9.36
C VAL A 144 -1.48 2.64 -10.03
N ASN A 145 -1.25 2.29 -11.29
CA ASN A 145 -0.04 2.75 -11.99
C ASN A 145 0.08 4.28 -12.00
N GLY A 146 1.28 4.78 -11.69
CA GLY A 146 1.57 6.22 -11.63
C GLY A 146 0.97 6.96 -10.43
N GLN A 147 0.26 6.26 -9.55
CA GLN A 147 -0.27 6.80 -8.30
C GLN A 147 0.24 5.94 -7.15
N TYR A 148 0.65 6.54 -6.04
CA TYR A 148 1.01 5.77 -4.85
C TYR A 148 -0.24 5.30 -4.10
N ASP A 149 -1.11 4.56 -4.79
CA ASP A 149 -2.39 4.07 -4.30
C ASP A 149 -2.70 2.66 -4.84
N PHE A 150 -3.76 2.05 -4.32
CA PHE A 150 -4.25 0.74 -4.72
C PHE A 150 -5.76 0.77 -4.99
N LYS A 151 -6.22 -0.22 -5.75
CA LYS A 151 -7.63 -0.51 -5.98
C LYS A 151 -7.91 -1.97 -5.64
N CYS A 152 -8.98 -2.21 -4.91
CA CYS A 152 -9.50 -3.55 -4.69
C CYS A 152 -10.56 -3.90 -5.73
N ALA A 153 -10.44 -5.07 -6.35
CA ALA A 153 -11.56 -5.73 -6.99
C ALA A 153 -12.32 -6.52 -5.92
N CYS A 154 -13.52 -6.05 -5.59
CA CYS A 154 -14.34 -6.66 -4.56
C CYS A 154 -15.19 -7.81 -5.12
N PRO A 155 -15.40 -8.87 -4.33
CA PRO A 155 -16.37 -9.90 -4.66
C PRO A 155 -17.79 -9.31 -4.80
N PRO A 156 -18.71 -10.02 -5.49
CA PRO A 156 -20.09 -9.58 -5.61
C PRO A 156 -20.74 -9.28 -4.25
N GLY A 157 -21.49 -8.17 -4.18
CA GLY A 157 -22.15 -7.74 -2.95
C GLY A 157 -21.28 -6.99 -1.95
N LEU A 158 -20.01 -6.71 -2.26
CA LEU A 158 -19.10 -5.93 -1.42
C LEU A 158 -18.58 -4.68 -2.13
N GLN A 159 -18.30 -3.64 -1.36
CA GLN A 159 -17.81 -2.34 -1.82
C GLN A 159 -16.84 -1.69 -0.83
N GLY A 160 -16.38 -0.48 -1.16
CA GLY A 160 -15.44 0.31 -0.38
C GLY A 160 -14.00 0.12 -0.86
N LYS A 161 -13.09 1.02 -0.45
CA LYS A 161 -11.68 1.01 -0.87
C LYS A 161 -10.99 -0.32 -0.55
N ARG A 162 -11.43 -1.00 0.52
CA ARG A 162 -10.90 -2.29 1.01
C ARG A 162 -11.91 -3.43 0.97
N CYS A 163 -13.04 -3.32 0.27
CA CYS A 163 -14.11 -4.35 0.28
C CYS A 163 -14.68 -4.62 1.68
N ASN A 164 -14.74 -3.60 2.53
CA ASN A 164 -15.19 -3.66 3.92
C ASN A 164 -16.67 -3.27 4.09
N VAL A 165 -17.33 -2.80 3.02
CA VAL A 165 -18.73 -2.41 3.04
C VAL A 165 -19.55 -3.51 2.37
N SER A 166 -20.56 -4.02 3.06
CA SER A 166 -21.51 -4.98 2.49
C SER A 166 -22.70 -4.26 1.90
N LEU A 167 -23.15 -4.67 0.71
CA LEU A 167 -24.40 -4.20 0.12
C LEU A 167 -25.56 -4.94 0.77
N GLN A 168 -26.51 -4.19 1.30
CA GLN A 168 -27.62 -4.70 2.09
C GLN A 168 -28.97 -4.44 1.41
N SER A 169 -29.04 -3.56 0.42
CA SER A 169 -30.29 -3.24 -0.28
C SER A 169 -30.24 -3.49 -1.80
N CYS A 170 -31.42 -3.68 -2.39
CA CYS A 170 -31.56 -3.79 -3.85
C CYS A 170 -31.11 -2.51 -4.56
N ALA A 171 -31.39 -1.33 -3.98
CA ALA A 171 -30.94 -0.05 -4.53
C ALA A 171 -29.41 0.02 -4.59
N GLU A 172 -28.71 -0.34 -3.52
CA GLU A 172 -27.25 -0.38 -3.47
C GLU A 172 -26.64 -1.36 -4.49
N LEU A 173 -27.29 -2.50 -4.71
CA LEU A 173 -26.85 -3.47 -5.74
C LEU A 173 -27.00 -2.90 -7.15
N LEU A 174 -28.12 -2.23 -7.44
CA LEU A 174 -28.34 -1.59 -8.73
C LEU A 174 -27.32 -0.48 -8.98
N ASP A 175 -27.05 0.36 -7.98
CA ASP A 175 -26.05 1.43 -8.05
C ASP A 175 -24.63 0.88 -8.24
N ALA A 176 -24.35 -0.31 -7.72
CA ALA A 176 -23.10 -1.03 -7.93
C ALA A 176 -22.95 -1.65 -9.34
N GLY A 177 -23.99 -1.56 -10.17
CA GLY A 177 -24.01 -2.14 -11.52
C GLY A 177 -24.55 -3.56 -11.60
N PHE A 178 -25.14 -4.12 -10.54
CA PHE A 178 -25.87 -5.40 -10.61
C PHE A 178 -27.25 -5.21 -11.24
N ASN A 179 -27.28 -4.83 -12.52
CA ASN A 179 -28.49 -4.47 -13.26
C ASN A 179 -29.05 -5.60 -14.14
N LYS A 180 -28.37 -6.75 -14.21
CA LYS A 180 -28.83 -7.92 -14.94
C LYS A 180 -29.74 -8.78 -14.07
N SER A 181 -30.79 -9.31 -14.69
CA SER A 181 -31.66 -10.30 -14.07
C SER A 181 -30.83 -11.49 -13.59
N GLY A 182 -30.98 -11.90 -12.33
CA GLY A 182 -30.15 -12.95 -11.74
C GLY A 182 -30.22 -13.06 -10.23
N VAL A 183 -29.63 -14.13 -9.70
CA VAL A 183 -29.53 -14.42 -8.27
C VAL A 183 -28.12 -14.10 -7.80
N TYR A 184 -27.99 -13.18 -6.85
CA TYR A 184 -26.73 -12.72 -6.28
C TYR A 184 -26.62 -13.18 -4.83
N THR A 185 -25.47 -13.76 -4.49
CA THR A 185 -25.16 -14.20 -3.13
C THR A 185 -24.15 -13.25 -2.52
N ILE A 186 -24.49 -12.68 -1.36
CA ILE A 186 -23.64 -11.77 -0.60
C ILE A 186 -23.30 -12.44 0.73
N LYS A 187 -22.03 -12.42 1.09
CA LYS A 187 -21.54 -12.92 2.39
C LYS A 187 -21.03 -11.74 3.20
N PRO A 188 -21.90 -11.06 3.96
CA PRO A 188 -21.49 -9.89 4.72
C PRO A 188 -20.53 -10.24 5.87
N ASN A 189 -20.56 -11.49 6.34
CA ASN A 189 -19.62 -12.03 7.33
C ASN A 189 -19.44 -13.56 7.10
N GLN A 190 -18.72 -14.23 8.00
CA GLN A 190 -18.42 -15.66 7.88
C GLN A 190 -19.63 -16.59 8.13
N SER A 191 -20.71 -16.09 8.74
CA SER A 191 -21.85 -16.90 9.18
C SER A 191 -23.13 -16.62 8.38
N ASP A 192 -23.28 -15.42 7.82
CA ASP A 192 -24.48 -14.98 7.13
C ASP A 192 -24.32 -15.05 5.61
N ILE A 193 -25.37 -15.53 4.96
CA ILE A 193 -25.49 -15.55 3.49
C ILE A 193 -26.81 -14.86 3.14
N LEU A 194 -26.70 -13.72 2.46
CA LEU A 194 -27.85 -12.99 1.92
C LEU A 194 -27.97 -13.31 0.44
N VAL A 195 -29.19 -13.65 -0.01
CA VAL A 195 -29.47 -13.95 -1.41
C VAL A 195 -30.45 -12.93 -1.94
N TYR A 196 -30.05 -12.21 -2.99
CA TYR A 196 -30.86 -11.19 -3.65
C TYR A 196 -31.22 -11.67 -5.05
N THR A 197 -32.47 -11.50 -5.44
CA THR A 197 -32.90 -11.71 -6.82
C THR A 197 -33.14 -10.33 -7.43
N VAL A 198 -32.38 -9.99 -8.46
CA VAL A 198 -32.66 -8.81 -9.28
C VAL A 198 -33.46 -9.30 -10.47
N ILE A 199 -34.62 -8.68 -10.70
CA ILE A 199 -35.48 -8.96 -11.85
C ILE A 199 -35.65 -7.66 -12.61
N ARG A 200 -35.13 -7.60 -13.83
CA ARG A 200 -35.32 -6.44 -14.70
C ARG A 200 -36.62 -6.62 -15.47
N LEU A 201 -37.61 -5.77 -15.18
CA LEU A 201 -38.89 -5.79 -15.90
C LEU A 201 -38.66 -5.18 -17.29
N GLY A 202 -38.68 -6.02 -18.34
CA GLY A 202 -38.57 -5.57 -19.75
C GLY A 202 -37.38 -6.13 -20.55
N GLU A 203 -36.66 -7.14 -20.07
CA GLU A 203 -35.83 -7.99 -20.95
C GLU A 203 -36.78 -8.97 -21.65
N GLU A 204 -37.17 -8.68 -22.89
CA GLU A 204 -37.65 -9.73 -23.81
C GLU A 204 -36.55 -10.79 -23.88
N GLU A 205 -36.92 -12.05 -23.63
CA GLU A 205 -36.06 -13.20 -23.91
C GLU A 205 -35.75 -13.18 -25.42
N ASP A 206 -34.54 -12.75 -25.78
CA ASP A 206 -34.03 -12.99 -27.13
C ASP A 206 -33.74 -14.51 -27.20
N GLY A 207 -34.69 -15.23 -27.79
CA GLY A 207 -34.71 -16.69 -27.91
C GLY A 207 -33.69 -17.27 -28.88
#